data_AF-A0A0J7NCJ8-F1
#
_entry.id   AF-A0A0J7NCJ8-F1
#
_cell.length_a   1.000
_cell.length_b   1.000
_cell.length_c   1.000
_cell.angle_alpha   90.00
_cell.angle_beta   90.00
_cell.angle_gamma   90.00
#
_symmetry.space_group_name_H-M   'P 1'
#
loop_
_entity.id
_entity.type
_entity.pdbx_description
1 polymer ?
#
loop_
_entity_poly.entity_id
_entity_poly.type
_entity_poly.pdbx_seq_one_letter_code
_entity_poly.pdbx_strand_id
1 'polypeptide(L)'
;MGLFPTSSPFDADVEKATNENNVTEEWGKIMDICDKVGTSSQNAKDCLRSIVKRLYCQDPHVVMQAITLLDACASNCGKIFHLEIASRDFENDLRKLINHPQPKIVEKIKALLKKWVEGDFKTDPQLNLIPSLYNKLKSEGHDFSSVSDTCKIKY
;
A
#
# COMPACT_ATOMS: atom_id res chain seq x y z
N MET A 1 -5.27 10.39 30.64
CA MET A 1 -5.33 11.16 29.38
C MET A 1 -5.17 10.19 28.22
N GLY A 2 -6.18 10.06 27.37
CA GLY A 2 -6.15 9.15 26.23
C GLY A 2 -7.35 9.43 25.34
N LEU A 3 -7.32 10.55 24.63
CA LEU A 3 -8.39 11.01 23.74
C LEU A 3 -7.85 11.18 22.33
N PHE A 4 -7.34 10.09 21.75
CA PHE A 4 -7.23 9.98 20.30
C PHE A 4 -8.34 9.02 19.86
N PRO A 5 -9.22 9.39 18.91
CA PRO A 5 -10.17 8.43 18.37
C PRO A 5 -9.38 7.27 17.76
N THR A 6 -9.64 6.06 18.26
CA THR A 6 -8.98 4.82 17.79
C THR A 6 -9.47 4.40 16.40
N SER A 7 -10.56 5.02 15.92
CA SER A 7 -11.17 4.80 14.62
C SER A 7 -10.79 5.89 13.63
N SER A 8 -10.23 5.48 12.50
CA SER A 8 -10.04 6.34 11.34
C SER A 8 -11.39 6.55 10.63
N PRO A 9 -11.68 7.74 10.08
CA PRO A 9 -12.87 7.94 9.25
C PRO A 9 -12.88 7.05 8.00
N PHE A 10 -11.72 6.47 7.62
CA PHE A 10 -11.58 5.54 6.51
C PHE A 10 -11.83 4.09 6.88
N ASP A 11 -11.88 3.71 8.18
CA ASP A 11 -11.96 2.31 8.59
C ASP A 11 -13.17 1.60 7.93
N ALA A 12 -14.36 2.23 7.96
CA ALA A 12 -15.58 1.64 7.41
C ALA A 12 -15.55 1.50 5.87
N ASP A 13 -14.97 2.46 5.15
CA ASP A 13 -14.88 2.41 3.69
C ASP A 13 -13.83 1.38 3.25
N VAL A 14 -12.69 1.34 3.95
CA VAL A 14 -11.61 0.39 3.71
C VAL A 14 -12.06 -1.05 4.01
N GLU A 15 -12.81 -1.27 5.08
CA GLU A 15 -13.40 -2.59 5.40
C GLU A 15 -14.37 -3.06 4.32
N LYS A 16 -15.20 -2.16 3.77
CA LYS A 16 -16.11 -2.50 2.66
C LYS A 16 -15.37 -2.80 1.35
N ALA A 17 -14.30 -2.05 1.07
CA ALA A 17 -13.48 -2.27 -0.12
C ALA A 17 -12.64 -3.56 -0.04
N THR A 18 -12.31 -4.00 1.16
CA THR A 18 -11.46 -5.17 1.44
C THR A 18 -12.21 -6.27 2.19
N ASN A 19 -13.52 -6.40 1.96
CA ASN A 19 -14.35 -7.37 2.67
C ASN A 19 -14.08 -8.79 2.16
N GLU A 20 -14.02 -9.76 3.06
CA GLU A 20 -13.77 -11.16 2.76
C GLU A 20 -14.81 -11.79 1.81
N ASN A 21 -16.02 -11.23 1.75
CA ASN A 21 -17.11 -11.70 0.89
C ASN A 21 -17.07 -11.10 -0.53
N ASN A 22 -16.17 -10.15 -0.80
CA ASN A 22 -16.03 -9.55 -2.11
C ASN A 22 -15.46 -10.58 -3.08
N VAL A 23 -16.19 -10.92 -4.16
CA VAL A 23 -15.74 -11.89 -5.16
C VAL A 23 -14.61 -11.32 -6.03
N THR A 24 -14.64 -10.01 -6.29
CA THR A 24 -13.67 -9.28 -7.10
C THR A 24 -13.31 -7.94 -6.45
N GLU A 25 -12.35 -7.22 -7.00
CA GLU A 25 -12.03 -5.86 -6.57
C GLU A 25 -13.17 -4.89 -6.85
N GLU A 26 -13.64 -4.23 -5.79
CA GLU A 26 -14.71 -3.24 -5.85
C GLU A 26 -14.15 -1.86 -6.28
N TRP A 27 -13.73 -1.75 -7.55
CA TRP A 27 -13.03 -0.56 -8.07
C TRP A 27 -13.77 0.76 -7.86
N GLY A 28 -15.11 0.75 -7.87
CA GLY A 28 -15.90 1.94 -7.51
C GLY A 28 -15.57 2.44 -6.09
N LYS A 29 -15.57 1.54 -5.10
CA LYS A 29 -15.22 1.87 -3.71
C LYS A 29 -13.75 2.29 -3.58
N ILE A 30 -12.86 1.64 -4.32
CA ILE A 30 -11.43 1.96 -4.32
C ILE A 30 -11.20 3.40 -4.81
N MET A 31 -11.85 3.80 -5.90
CA MET A 31 -11.72 5.16 -6.44
C MET A 31 -12.36 6.20 -5.52
N ASP A 32 -13.52 5.90 -4.93
CA ASP A 32 -14.15 6.77 -3.93
C ASP A 32 -13.21 7.04 -2.73
N ILE A 33 -12.44 6.03 -2.30
CA ILE A 33 -11.42 6.19 -1.25
C ILE A 33 -10.26 7.06 -1.75
N CYS A 34 -9.74 6.80 -2.96
CA CYS A 34 -8.66 7.60 -3.55
C CYS A 34 -9.01 9.09 -3.64
N ASP A 35 -10.24 9.41 -4.07
CA ASP A 35 -10.72 10.78 -4.17
C ASP A 35 -10.70 11.47 -2.80
N LYS A 36 -11.18 10.78 -1.74
CA LYS A 36 -11.14 11.31 -0.37
C LYS A 36 -9.72 11.48 0.15
N VAL A 37 -8.83 10.53 -0.13
CA VAL A 37 -7.42 10.57 0.28
C VAL A 37 -6.69 11.77 -0.32
N GLY A 38 -6.93 12.05 -1.60
CA GLY A 38 -6.25 13.14 -2.33
C GLY A 38 -6.57 14.55 -1.81
N THR A 39 -7.56 14.71 -0.93
CA THR A 39 -8.01 16.03 -0.44
C THR A 39 -7.11 16.63 0.64
N SER A 40 -6.41 15.82 1.44
CA SER A 40 -5.54 16.33 2.52
C SER A 40 -4.49 15.31 2.99
N SER A 41 -3.39 15.79 3.56
CA SER A 41 -2.36 14.94 4.17
C SER A 41 -2.87 14.15 5.38
N GLN A 42 -3.77 14.74 6.17
CA GLN A 42 -4.40 14.04 7.29
C GLN A 42 -5.21 12.83 6.80
N ASN A 43 -5.95 12.99 5.69
CA ASN A 43 -6.71 11.90 5.08
C ASN A 43 -5.80 10.80 4.53
N ALA A 44 -4.67 11.17 3.89
CA ALA A 44 -3.67 10.21 3.47
C ALA A 44 -3.13 9.37 4.63
N LYS A 45 -2.79 10.02 5.74
CA LYS A 45 -2.30 9.36 6.94
C LYS A 45 -3.34 8.44 7.59
N ASP A 46 -4.58 8.88 7.68
CA ASP A 46 -5.67 8.11 8.30
C ASP A 46 -6.10 6.94 7.41
N CYS A 47 -6.12 7.11 6.09
CA CYS A 47 -6.35 6.03 5.15
C CYS A 47 -5.22 4.99 5.19
N LEU A 48 -3.95 5.41 5.15
CA LEU A 48 -2.82 4.49 5.23
C LEU A 48 -2.87 3.65 6.51
N ARG A 49 -3.19 4.25 7.66
CA ARG A 49 -3.40 3.50 8.91
C ARG A 49 -4.49 2.45 8.79
N SER A 50 -5.60 2.77 8.12
CA SER A 50 -6.73 1.85 7.91
C SER A 50 -6.33 0.69 6.98
N ILE A 51 -5.60 0.99 5.91
CA ILE A 51 -5.04 -0.02 4.98
C ILE A 51 -4.07 -0.95 5.73
N VAL A 52 -3.15 -0.39 6.53
CA VAL A 52 -2.18 -1.19 7.30
C VAL A 52 -2.89 -2.16 8.24
N LYS A 53 -3.97 -1.76 8.93
CA LYS A 53 -4.78 -2.68 9.73
C LYS A 53 -5.26 -3.89 8.91
N ARG A 54 -5.70 -3.68 7.67
CA ARG A 54 -6.16 -4.75 6.76
C ARG A 54 -5.02 -5.61 6.22
N LEU A 55 -3.81 -5.04 6.05
CA LEU A 55 -2.61 -5.80 5.66
C LEU A 55 -2.17 -6.82 6.72
N TYR A 56 -2.57 -6.62 7.98
CA TYR A 56 -2.31 -7.55 9.09
C TYR A 56 -3.46 -8.52 9.38
N CYS A 57 -4.52 -8.53 8.57
CA CYS A 57 -5.59 -9.51 8.71
C CYS A 57 -5.09 -10.94 8.43
N GLN A 58 -5.70 -11.92 9.09
CA GLN A 58 -5.36 -13.33 8.89
C GLN A 58 -5.81 -13.87 7.54
N ASP A 59 -6.89 -13.31 6.99
CA ASP A 59 -7.44 -13.73 5.71
C ASP A 59 -6.57 -13.22 4.55
N PRO A 60 -5.92 -14.11 3.78
CA PRO A 60 -5.08 -13.71 2.66
C PRO A 60 -5.86 -12.96 1.57
N HIS A 61 -7.16 -13.21 1.42
CA HIS A 61 -8.01 -12.52 0.45
C HIS A 61 -8.14 -11.03 0.79
N VAL A 62 -8.46 -10.74 2.05
CA VAL A 62 -8.52 -9.37 2.59
C VAL A 62 -7.19 -8.65 2.40
N VAL A 63 -6.07 -9.31 2.71
CA VAL A 63 -4.73 -8.73 2.54
C VAL A 63 -4.44 -8.43 1.07
N MET A 64 -4.79 -9.33 0.15
CA MET A 64 -4.59 -9.12 -1.29
C MET A 64 -5.37 -7.93 -1.84
N GLN A 65 -6.60 -7.71 -1.35
CA GLN A 65 -7.42 -6.55 -1.69
C GLN A 65 -6.87 -5.27 -1.07
N ALA A 66 -6.39 -5.32 0.18
CA ALA A 66 -5.73 -4.19 0.83
C ALA A 66 -4.46 -3.75 0.09
N ILE A 67 -3.70 -4.70 -0.47
CA ILE A 67 -2.53 -4.39 -1.32
C ILE A 67 -2.98 -3.72 -2.63
N THR A 68 -4.09 -4.16 -3.24
CA THR A 68 -4.64 -3.47 -4.43
C THR A 68 -5.06 -2.04 -4.10
N LEU A 69 -5.75 -1.84 -2.98
CA LEU A 69 -6.16 -0.51 -2.53
C LEU A 69 -4.96 0.39 -2.26
N LEU A 70 -3.91 -0.12 -1.61
CA LEU A 70 -2.65 0.58 -1.40
C LEU A 70 -2.02 1.05 -2.72
N ASP A 71 -1.95 0.16 -3.72
CA ASP A 71 -1.42 0.51 -5.05
C ASP A 71 -2.26 1.58 -5.75
N ALA A 72 -3.58 1.47 -5.65
CA ALA A 72 -4.50 2.46 -6.20
C ALA A 72 -4.31 3.83 -5.55
N CYS A 73 -4.22 3.91 -4.22
CA CYS A 73 -3.97 5.18 -3.54
C CYS A 73 -2.59 5.76 -3.90
N ALA A 74 -1.55 4.93 -4.00
CA ALA A 74 -0.23 5.38 -4.45
C ALA A 74 -0.26 5.90 -5.90
N SER A 75 -1.06 5.30 -6.77
CA SER A 75 -1.12 5.71 -8.19
C SER A 75 -1.99 6.96 -8.42
N ASN A 76 -3.02 7.19 -7.59
CA ASN A 76 -4.04 8.23 -7.84
C ASN A 76 -3.91 9.46 -6.93
N CYS A 77 -3.39 9.33 -5.70
CA CYS A 77 -3.38 10.42 -4.72
C CYS A 77 -2.10 11.28 -4.76
N GLY A 78 -1.12 10.89 -5.57
CA GLY A 78 0.12 11.62 -5.80
C GLY A 78 0.98 11.79 -4.55
N LYS A 79 1.78 12.86 -4.54
CA LYS A 79 2.85 13.09 -3.55
C LYS A 79 2.36 13.10 -2.10
N ILE A 80 1.12 13.52 -1.86
CA ILE A 80 0.53 13.59 -0.51
C ILE A 80 0.49 12.21 0.14
N PHE A 81 0.16 11.18 -0.63
CA PHE A 81 0.16 9.80 -0.16
C PHE A 81 1.55 9.15 -0.22
N HIS A 82 2.37 9.51 -1.21
CA HIS A 82 3.75 9.01 -1.29
C HIS A 82 4.59 9.37 -0.06
N LEU A 83 4.41 10.57 0.50
CA LEU A 83 5.11 11.00 1.71
C LEU A 83 4.74 10.15 2.93
N GLU A 84 3.48 9.71 3.04
CA GLU A 84 3.04 8.82 4.12
C GLU A 84 3.61 7.40 3.96
N ILE A 85 3.69 6.91 2.72
CA ILE A 85 4.37 5.64 2.38
C ILE A 85 5.87 5.73 2.70
N ALA A 86 6.52 6.86 2.39
CA ALA A 86 7.94 7.09 2.64
C ALA A 86 8.25 7.40 4.12
N SER A 87 7.59 6.70 5.05
CA SER A 87 7.79 6.83 6.49
C SER A 87 8.49 5.61 7.08
N ARG A 88 9.20 5.80 8.20
CA ARG A 88 9.90 4.70 8.90
C ARG A 88 8.94 3.66 9.45
N ASP A 89 7.76 4.08 9.89
CA ASP A 89 6.73 3.19 10.41
C ASP A 89 6.27 2.24 9.29
N PHE A 90 5.95 2.78 8.12
CA PHE A 90 5.54 1.97 6.98
C PHE A 90 6.67 1.10 6.41
N GLU A 91 7.93 1.56 6.48
CA GLU A 91 9.10 0.71 6.14
C GLU A 91 9.12 -0.58 6.98
N ASN A 92 8.87 -0.47 8.28
CA ASN A 92 8.86 -1.62 9.17
C ASN A 92 7.70 -2.58 8.85
N ASP A 93 6.54 -2.03 8.46
CA ASP A 93 5.40 -2.83 8.01
C ASP A 93 5.72 -3.58 6.71
N LEU A 94 6.33 -2.91 5.72
CA LEU A 94 6.77 -3.54 4.48
C LEU A 94 7.76 -4.68 4.71
N ARG A 95 8.73 -4.51 5.62
CA ARG A 95 9.67 -5.57 5.99
C ARG A 95 8.96 -6.81 6.55
N LYS A 96 7.92 -6.63 7.35
CA LYS A 96 7.12 -7.74 7.88
C LYS A 96 6.32 -8.42 6.76
N LEU A 97 5.73 -7.64 5.86
CA LEU A 97 4.95 -8.16 4.73
C LEU A 97 5.79 -8.94 3.72
N ILE A 98 7.05 -8.58 3.52
CA ILE A 98 7.98 -9.35 2.67
C ILE A 98 8.31 -10.72 3.27
N ASN A 99 8.23 -10.85 4.60
CA ASN A 99 8.43 -12.10 5.31
C ASN A 99 7.11 -12.83 5.62
N HIS A 100 6.02 -12.44 4.96
CA HIS A 100 4.70 -13.03 5.18
C HIS A 100 4.68 -14.51 4.75
N PRO A 101 3.99 -15.42 5.49
CA PRO A 101 4.01 -16.86 5.19
C PRO A 101 3.34 -17.23 3.86
N GLN A 102 2.49 -16.36 3.31
CA GLN A 102 1.80 -16.59 2.03
C GLN A 102 2.64 -16.04 0.85
N PRO A 103 3.16 -16.88 -0.06
CA PRO A 103 4.04 -16.44 -1.14
C PRO A 103 3.39 -15.42 -2.10
N LYS A 104 2.10 -15.58 -2.42
CA LYS A 104 1.37 -14.66 -3.32
C LYS A 104 1.33 -13.22 -2.80
N ILE A 105 1.20 -13.06 -1.48
CA ILE A 105 1.23 -11.74 -0.83
C ILE A 105 2.63 -11.13 -0.96
N VAL A 106 3.66 -11.92 -0.67
CA VAL A 106 5.06 -11.49 -0.78
C VAL A 106 5.40 -11.06 -2.22
N GLU A 107 5.00 -11.86 -3.21
CA GLU A 107 5.19 -11.54 -4.63
C GLU A 107 4.53 -10.21 -5.01
N LYS A 108 3.27 -10.00 -4.57
CA LYS A 108 2.54 -8.76 -4.86
C LYS A 108 3.17 -7.53 -4.20
N ILE A 109 3.64 -7.64 -2.96
CA ILE A 109 4.36 -6.56 -2.26
C ILE A 109 5.69 -6.25 -2.95
N LYS A 110 6.45 -7.28 -3.34
CA LYS A 110 7.70 -7.09 -4.09
C LYS A 110 7.46 -6.41 -5.44
N ALA A 111 6.39 -6.79 -6.13
CA ALA A 111 5.97 -6.14 -7.36
C ALA A 111 5.64 -4.66 -7.16
N LEU A 112 4.89 -4.36 -6.10
CA LEU A 112 4.52 -3.00 -5.73
C LEU A 112 5.76 -2.15 -5.41
N LEU A 113 6.70 -2.68 -4.62
CA LEU A 113 7.96 -1.99 -4.31
C LEU A 113 8.80 -1.71 -5.55
N LYS A 114 8.92 -2.69 -6.45
CA LYS A 114 9.64 -2.50 -7.72
C LYS A 114 8.99 -1.39 -8.55
N LYS A 115 7.66 -1.42 -8.72
CA LYS A 115 6.89 -0.40 -9.44
C LYS A 115 7.16 1.00 -8.88
N TRP A 116 7.11 1.15 -7.56
CA TRP A 116 7.38 2.41 -6.89
C TRP A 116 8.81 2.92 -7.12
N VAL A 117 9.82 2.06 -6.97
CA VAL A 117 11.23 2.46 -7.13
C VAL A 117 11.59 2.79 -8.58
N GLU A 118 11.03 2.07 -9.55
CA GLU A 118 11.32 2.28 -10.97
C GLU A 118 10.48 3.41 -11.59
N GLY A 119 9.32 3.72 -10.99
CA GLY A 119 8.39 4.76 -11.40
C GLY A 119 8.33 5.93 -10.42
N ASP A 120 7.36 5.91 -9.53
CA ASP A 120 6.85 7.08 -8.79
C ASP A 120 7.87 7.70 -7.81
N PHE A 121 8.84 6.92 -7.32
CA PHE A 121 9.77 7.32 -6.26
C PHE A 121 11.19 7.60 -6.79
N LYS A 122 11.43 7.47 -8.10
CA LYS A 122 12.78 7.51 -8.70
C LYS A 122 13.44 8.89 -8.63
N THR A 123 12.66 9.96 -8.70
CA THR A 123 13.16 11.32 -8.93
C THR A 123 13.08 12.23 -7.71
N ASP A 124 12.43 11.81 -6.63
CA ASP A 124 12.19 12.64 -5.44
C ASP A 124 13.07 12.20 -4.25
N PRO A 125 14.04 13.03 -3.82
CA PRO A 125 14.88 12.74 -2.67
C PRO A 125 14.11 12.58 -1.35
N GLN A 126 12.91 13.14 -1.23
CA GLN A 126 12.09 13.00 -0.03
C GLN A 126 11.51 11.58 0.10
N LEU A 127 11.45 10.84 -1.01
CA LEU A 127 10.88 9.51 -1.09
C LEU A 127 11.94 8.39 -1.05
N ASN A 128 13.21 8.74 -0.86
CA ASN A 128 14.37 7.84 -0.94
C ASN A 128 14.36 6.68 0.06
N LEU A 129 13.49 6.74 1.07
CA LEU A 129 13.32 5.68 2.05
C LEU A 129 12.90 4.36 1.37
N ILE A 130 11.97 4.42 0.41
CA ILE A 130 11.48 3.24 -0.31
C ILE A 130 12.54 2.65 -1.26
N PRO A 131 13.21 3.43 -2.14
CA PRO A 131 14.36 2.96 -2.90
C PRO A 131 15.49 2.37 -2.03
N SER A 132 15.77 2.98 -0.88
CA SER A 132 16.79 2.47 0.05
C SER A 132 16.40 1.12 0.63
N LEU A 133 15.15 0.96 1.05
CA LEU A 133 14.59 -0.31 1.51
C LEU A 133 14.71 -1.39 0.41
N TYR A 134 14.27 -1.08 -0.81
CA TYR A 134 14.34 -2.01 -1.95
C TYR A 134 15.75 -2.50 -2.23
N ASN A 135 16.73 -1.59 -2.28
CA ASN A 135 18.13 -1.95 -2.51
C ASN A 135 18.69 -2.81 -1.36
N LYS A 136 18.32 -2.50 -0.12
CA LYS A 136 18.70 -3.31 1.05
C LYS A 136 18.14 -4.72 0.96
N LEU A 137 16.86 -4.87 0.61
CA LEU A 137 16.24 -6.19 0.43
C LEU A 137 16.91 -7.00 -0.69
N LYS A 138 17.30 -6.36 -1.80
CA LYS A 138 18.09 -7.02 -2.84
C LYS A 138 19.44 -7.51 -2.32
N SER A 139 20.12 -6.71 -1.51
CA SER A 139 21.39 -7.11 -0.89
C SER A 139 21.23 -8.25 0.13
N GLU A 140 20.06 -8.36 0.76
CA GLU A 140 19.68 -9.45 1.67
C GLU A 140 19.29 -10.74 0.92
N GLY A 141 19.29 -10.73 -0.43
CA GLY A 141 19.01 -11.89 -1.27
C GLY A 141 17.57 -12.05 -1.72
N HIS A 142 16.70 -11.05 -1.48
CA HIS A 142 15.34 -11.07 -2.02
C HIS A 142 15.36 -10.85 -3.53
N ASP A 143 14.83 -11.83 -4.29
CA ASP A 143 14.66 -11.70 -5.73
C ASP A 143 13.40 -10.87 -6.09
N PHE A 144 13.56 -9.97 -7.05
CA PHE A 144 12.54 -9.08 -7.64
C PHE A 144 12.43 -9.28 -9.18
N SER A 145 13.09 -10.30 -9.74
CA SER A 145 13.14 -10.66 -11.16
C SER A 145 11.77 -11.06 -11.74
N SER A 146 10.92 -11.72 -10.95
CA SER A 146 9.65 -12.30 -11.42
C SER A 146 8.53 -11.30 -11.72
N VAL A 147 8.78 -10.00 -11.55
CA VAL A 147 7.76 -8.96 -11.72
C VAL A 147 7.80 -8.46 -13.17
N SER A 148 7.18 -9.22 -14.06
CA SER A 148 6.84 -8.79 -15.41
C SER A 148 5.73 -7.73 -15.36
N ASP A 149 5.91 -6.65 -16.14
CA ASP A 149 5.07 -5.47 -16.24
C ASP A 149 3.56 -5.78 -16.32
N THR A 150 2.81 -5.60 -15.22
CA THR A 150 1.35 -5.53 -15.32
C THR A 150 0.94 -4.18 -15.88
N CYS A 151 0.79 -4.19 -17.20
CA CYS A 151 -0.17 -3.46 -18.02
C CYS A 151 -0.58 -2.07 -17.53
N LYS A 152 0.04 -1.03 -18.12
CA LYS A 152 -0.51 0.32 -18.15
C LYS A 152 -1.82 0.33 -18.95
N ILE A 153 -2.93 -0.08 -18.35
CA ILE A 153 -4.24 0.31 -18.87
C ILE A 153 -4.48 1.74 -18.39
N LYS A 154 -4.12 2.69 -19.25
CA LYS A 154 -4.62 4.06 -19.15
C LYS A 154 -6.13 3.99 -19.46
N TYR A 155 -6.95 4.49 -18.54
CA TYR A 155 -8.34 4.85 -18.85
C TYR A 155 -8.38 5.96 -19.90
#